data_AF-A0A974UDK2-F1
#
_entry.id   AF-A0A974UDK2-F1
#
_cell.length_a   1.000
_cell.length_b   1.000
_cell.length_c   1.000
_cell.angle_alpha   90.00
_cell.angle_beta   90.00
_cell.angle_gamma   90.00
#
_symmetry.space_group_name_H-M   'P 1'
#
loop_
_entity.id
_entity.type
_entity.pdbx_description
1 polymer ?
#
loop_
_entity_poly.entity_id
_entity_poly.type
_entity_poly.pdbx_seq_one_letter_code
_entity_poly.pdbx_strand_id
1 'polypeptide(L)'
;MLRKRSGIIIRLIIILGIFLGLAGTNLAEKASAQTVCLWEGTVSSDWFTADNWSGCFFNTLPSYPIGENDAVIQEVTGHPYPNLSGTTSVSVNSLTIDAGAQLTTSDLGTANIYADSVINNGVITVNSPNRLAIRGPFYNNGQVNFAYTYLYLNNSSSHAGSFTGDTLRFNVMGTEQTHTFQPSSIITVDDIYVTQIHTITFSGTVTADSITIETNSSVTEASGSNVDISDIILKGGEYIVGSYTIATGESFTGTGSIQSNLTNAGTVSPGSSPGTITVSGDYTQEASGTLAIELGGTTPDTEHDQLVVTGGATLGGTLEVTLINDYSPELGDIFTIMTYGSVSGSFASTSLPTLDPGLKWGVSLGSTTMRLIVEADGGSISGEVTYTGSHGTNPISVGLFTNPNGAPVHTIDVGSATSVYPYSIVGIPDGSYYIGALMDLNGNHQPDPDEPFAWYSLTPGSAPLAVVISGATPDHTDIDIQLDDPIMNFIPLIVR
;
A
#
# COMPACT_ATOMS: atom_id res chain seq x y z
N MET A 1 46.61 -12.07 -39.39
CA MET A 1 47.21 -12.52 -38.12
C MET A 1 46.14 -12.45 -37.04
N LEU A 2 45.88 -13.58 -36.34
CA LEU A 2 45.11 -13.83 -35.08
C LEU A 2 43.69 -13.19 -34.92
N ARG A 3 42.54 -13.89 -35.03
CA ARG A 3 41.86 -14.97 -34.24
C ARG A 3 41.47 -14.65 -32.79
N LYS A 4 40.14 -14.66 -32.51
CA LYS A 4 39.39 -15.29 -31.38
C LYS A 4 37.90 -14.87 -31.49
N ARG A 5 36.93 -15.65 -31.98
CA ARG A 5 36.21 -16.87 -31.53
C ARG A 5 35.25 -16.71 -30.32
N SER A 6 33.99 -17.08 -30.61
CA SER A 6 32.71 -17.03 -29.89
C SER A 6 32.46 -18.07 -28.76
N GLY A 7 31.36 -17.86 -28.03
CA GLY A 7 30.55 -18.86 -27.27
C GLY A 7 29.76 -18.13 -26.16
N ILE A 8 28.45 -17.88 -26.23
CA ILE A 8 27.26 -18.77 -26.16
C ILE A 8 27.40 -19.85 -25.08
N ILE A 9 26.75 -19.62 -23.93
CA ILE A 9 26.53 -20.63 -22.88
C ILE A 9 25.02 -20.88 -22.80
N ILE A 10 24.64 -22.10 -23.15
CA ILE A 10 23.34 -22.73 -22.94
C ILE A 10 23.37 -23.40 -21.57
N ARG A 11 22.38 -23.17 -20.70
CA ARG A 11 22.14 -23.98 -19.49
C ARG A 11 20.90 -24.84 -19.74
N LEU A 12 21.07 -26.16 -19.67
CA LEU A 12 20.01 -27.16 -19.66
C LEU A 12 20.18 -28.10 -18.45
N ILE A 13 19.05 -28.65 -18.03
CA ILE A 13 18.67 -29.31 -16.77
C ILE A 13 19.19 -30.77 -16.61
N ILE A 14 19.55 -31.11 -15.36
CA ILE A 14 19.42 -32.35 -14.52
C ILE A 14 19.42 -33.77 -15.19
N ILE A 15 20.17 -34.73 -14.60
CA ILE A 15 19.74 -36.05 -14.03
C ILE A 15 20.94 -36.99 -13.71
N LEU A 16 21.08 -37.32 -12.41
CA LEU A 16 21.36 -38.61 -11.71
C LEU A 16 22.48 -39.60 -12.15
N GLY A 17 23.36 -39.99 -11.19
CA GLY A 17 23.79 -41.40 -11.02
C GLY A 17 25.29 -41.77 -10.76
N ILE A 18 25.64 -41.99 -9.48
CA ILE A 18 26.44 -43.12 -8.90
C ILE A 18 27.99 -43.24 -9.09
N PHE A 19 28.68 -43.19 -7.93
CA PHE A 19 29.92 -43.85 -7.41
C PHE A 19 31.18 -44.13 -8.24
N LEU A 20 32.32 -43.59 -7.75
CA LEU A 20 33.68 -44.20 -7.58
C LEU A 20 34.59 -43.04 -7.09
N GLY A 21 35.13 -42.97 -5.86
CA GLY A 21 35.96 -43.93 -5.15
C GLY A 21 37.44 -43.49 -5.21
N LEU A 22 37.91 -42.65 -4.27
CA LEU A 22 39.35 -42.52 -3.96
C LEU A 22 39.56 -42.05 -2.52
N ALA A 23 40.32 -42.85 -1.79
CA ALA A 23 40.54 -42.79 -0.35
C ALA A 23 41.60 -41.77 0.07
N GLY A 24 41.48 -41.25 1.29
CA GLY A 24 42.63 -41.04 2.15
C GLY A 24 42.78 -39.67 2.79
N THR A 25 42.00 -39.37 3.82
CA THR A 25 42.50 -38.73 5.05
C THR A 25 41.66 -39.23 6.23
N ASN A 26 42.35 -39.79 7.23
CA ASN A 26 41.75 -40.16 8.51
C ASN A 26 41.37 -38.90 9.28
N LEU A 27 40.13 -38.44 9.10
CA LEU A 27 39.33 -37.93 10.20
C LEU A 27 38.16 -38.91 10.30
N ALA A 28 38.31 -39.90 11.17
CA ALA A 28 37.14 -40.50 11.79
C ALA A 28 36.54 -39.39 12.66
N GLU A 29 35.83 -38.47 12.01
CA GLU A 29 34.74 -37.77 12.67
C GLU A 29 33.84 -38.90 13.13
N LYS A 30 33.86 -39.12 14.44
CA LYS A 30 32.96 -40.05 15.10
C LYS A 30 31.60 -39.44 14.81
N ALA A 31 30.96 -39.86 13.72
CA ALA A 31 29.53 -39.72 13.54
C ALA A 31 28.95 -40.41 14.77
N SER A 32 28.68 -39.61 15.80
CA SER A 32 27.80 -40.00 16.88
C SER A 32 26.56 -40.49 16.16
N ALA A 33 26.26 -41.79 16.25
CA ALA A 33 25.03 -42.29 15.68
C ALA A 33 23.93 -41.48 16.37
N GLN A 34 23.27 -40.58 15.61
CA GLN A 34 22.23 -39.73 16.15
C GLN A 34 21.23 -40.65 16.86
N THR A 35 21.00 -40.36 18.14
CA THR A 35 20.15 -41.20 18.97
C THR A 35 18.71 -40.96 18.54
N VAL A 36 18.09 -41.99 17.98
CA VAL A 36 16.67 -41.97 17.62
C VAL A 36 15.83 -42.34 18.85
N CYS A 37 14.88 -41.47 19.12
CA CYS A 37 13.94 -41.50 20.21
C CYS A 37 12.54 -41.80 19.66
N LEU A 38 11.96 -42.95 20.02
CA LEU A 38 10.64 -43.34 19.53
C LEU A 38 9.57 -43.08 20.58
N TRP A 39 8.47 -42.45 20.19
CA TRP A 39 7.30 -42.29 21.05
C TRP A 39 6.56 -43.62 21.19
N GLU A 40 6.30 -44.02 22.42
CA GLU A 40 5.50 -45.19 22.78
C GLU A 40 4.21 -44.80 23.52
N GLY A 41 4.19 -43.64 24.18
CA GLY A 41 3.01 -43.13 24.89
C GLY A 41 2.54 -44.03 26.05
N THR A 42 3.43 -44.80 26.67
CA THR A 42 3.04 -45.85 27.62
C THR A 42 2.43 -45.32 28.93
N VAL A 43 2.72 -44.07 29.30
CA VAL A 43 2.32 -43.48 30.58
C VAL A 43 1.30 -42.35 30.42
N SER A 44 1.55 -41.41 29.50
CA SER A 44 0.75 -40.19 29.35
C SER A 44 0.88 -39.59 27.94
N SER A 45 0.16 -38.50 27.67
CA SER A 45 0.36 -37.68 26.46
C SER A 45 1.45 -36.62 26.62
N ASP A 46 2.06 -36.47 27.79
CA ASP A 46 3.04 -35.39 28.04
C ASP A 46 4.37 -35.72 27.36
N TRP A 47 4.80 -34.85 26.44
CA TRP A 47 6.07 -34.95 25.72
C TRP A 47 7.27 -35.14 26.66
N PHE A 48 7.26 -34.50 27.82
CA PHE A 48 8.40 -34.44 28.73
C PHE A 48 8.46 -35.63 29.71
N THR A 49 7.51 -36.55 29.65
CA THR A 49 7.55 -37.80 30.42
C THR A 49 8.50 -38.79 29.75
N ALA A 50 9.67 -39.03 30.36
CA ALA A 50 10.72 -39.90 29.80
C ALA A 50 10.25 -41.33 29.48
N ASP A 51 9.34 -41.90 30.29
CA ASP A 51 8.82 -43.26 30.11
C ASP A 51 7.92 -43.41 28.86
N ASN A 52 7.50 -42.30 28.24
CA ASN A 52 6.82 -42.33 26.96
C ASN A 52 7.77 -42.53 25.77
N TRP A 53 9.09 -42.48 25.99
CA TRP A 53 10.10 -42.55 24.93
C TRP A 53 11.00 -43.79 25.08
N SER A 54 11.21 -44.50 23.97
CA SER A 54 12.23 -45.54 23.87
C SER A 54 13.45 -45.03 23.10
N GLY A 55 14.64 -45.55 23.40
CA GLY A 55 15.89 -45.14 22.73
C GLY A 55 16.51 -43.82 23.21
N CYS A 56 15.79 -42.97 23.94
CA CYS A 56 16.32 -41.74 24.52
C CYS A 56 17.07 -41.96 25.85
N PHE A 57 18.31 -41.47 25.93
CA PHE A 57 19.07 -41.49 27.18
C PHE A 57 19.84 -40.19 27.40
N PHE A 58 19.82 -39.68 28.63
CA PHE A 58 20.70 -38.61 29.08
C PHE A 58 21.63 -39.15 30.17
N ASN A 59 22.94 -39.13 29.90
CA ASN A 59 23.96 -39.72 30.78
C ASN A 59 23.59 -41.13 31.28
N THR A 60 23.11 -41.99 30.37
CA THR A 60 22.66 -43.39 30.60
C THR A 60 21.31 -43.59 31.30
N LEU A 61 20.64 -42.53 31.75
CA LEU A 61 19.29 -42.63 32.30
C LEU A 61 18.23 -42.39 31.20
N PRO A 62 17.09 -43.09 31.23
CA PRO A 62 15.96 -42.79 30.35
C PRO A 62 15.62 -41.29 30.40
N SER A 63 15.34 -40.70 29.25
CA SER A 63 15.04 -39.28 29.09
C SER A 63 13.96 -39.10 28.01
N TYR A 64 13.46 -37.88 27.85
CA TYR A 64 12.78 -37.43 26.64
C TYR A 64 13.79 -36.86 25.63
N PRO A 65 13.43 -36.71 24.34
CA PRO A 65 14.35 -36.23 23.30
C PRO A 65 14.70 -34.76 23.52
N ILE A 66 16.00 -34.46 23.50
CA ILE A 66 16.57 -33.12 23.65
C ILE A 66 17.80 -32.93 22.76
N GLY A 67 18.03 -31.70 22.30
CA GLY A 67 19.25 -31.31 21.60
C GLY A 67 19.49 -32.15 20.35
N GLU A 68 20.53 -32.98 20.34
CA GLU A 68 20.95 -33.78 19.18
C GLU A 68 20.08 -35.03 18.90
N ASN A 69 19.01 -35.26 19.66
CA ASN A 69 18.15 -36.43 19.48
C ASN A 69 17.21 -36.27 18.27
N ASP A 70 17.00 -37.36 17.53
CA ASP A 70 15.95 -37.46 16.53
C ASP A 70 14.69 -38.01 17.17
N ALA A 71 13.61 -37.24 17.20
CA ALA A 71 12.33 -37.67 17.75
C ALA A 71 11.42 -38.22 16.64
N VAL A 72 10.89 -39.42 16.84
CA VAL A 72 9.93 -40.06 15.93
C VAL A 72 8.66 -40.40 16.70
N ILE A 73 7.54 -39.80 16.28
CA ILE A 73 6.22 -40.18 16.74
C ILE A 73 5.68 -41.22 15.77
N GLN A 74 5.81 -42.49 16.16
CA GLN A 74 5.31 -43.63 15.39
C GLN A 74 3.82 -43.87 15.65
N GLU A 75 3.17 -44.64 14.77
CA GLU A 75 1.81 -45.12 15.02
C GLU A 75 1.79 -46.05 16.24
N VAL A 76 0.95 -45.73 17.23
CA VAL A 76 0.80 -46.53 18.44
C VAL A 76 -0.67 -46.90 18.62
N THR A 77 -0.93 -48.17 18.96
CA THR A 77 -2.30 -48.66 19.18
C THR A 77 -2.61 -48.72 20.66
N GLY A 78 -3.68 -48.05 21.11
CA GLY A 78 -4.13 -48.10 22.50
C GLY A 78 -3.34 -47.23 23.48
N HIS A 79 -2.40 -46.41 22.97
CA HIS A 79 -1.63 -45.45 23.73
C HIS A 79 -1.92 -44.01 23.28
N PRO A 80 -1.84 -43.01 24.17
CA PRO A 80 -1.96 -41.61 23.81
C PRO A 80 -0.80 -41.13 22.92
N TYR A 81 -1.12 -40.18 22.04
CA TYR A 81 -0.14 -39.41 21.28
C TYR A 81 0.36 -38.20 22.09
N PRO A 82 1.51 -37.60 21.70
CA PRO A 82 2.03 -36.41 22.38
C PRO A 82 1.08 -35.21 22.31
N ASN A 83 1.04 -34.47 23.39
CA ASN A 83 0.32 -33.21 23.55
C ASN A 83 1.26 -32.15 24.13
N LEU A 84 1.51 -31.08 23.37
CA LEU A 84 2.26 -29.91 23.83
C LEU A 84 1.28 -28.91 24.47
N SER A 85 1.21 -28.92 25.80
CA SER A 85 0.30 -28.06 26.57
C SER A 85 0.92 -26.70 26.91
N GLY A 86 0.17 -25.62 26.71
CA GLY A 86 0.53 -24.26 27.11
C GLY A 86 1.74 -23.71 26.36
N THR A 87 2.47 -22.79 27.00
CA THR A 87 3.74 -22.29 26.48
C THR A 87 4.83 -23.32 26.70
N THR A 88 5.17 -24.03 25.62
CA THR A 88 6.10 -25.15 25.63
C THR A 88 7.13 -24.99 24.51
N SER A 89 8.36 -25.45 24.75
CA SER A 89 9.42 -25.49 23.75
C SER A 89 10.00 -26.89 23.65
N VAL A 90 9.94 -27.47 22.46
CA VAL A 90 10.61 -28.72 22.09
C VAL A 90 11.85 -28.37 21.28
N SER A 91 13.01 -28.87 21.70
CA SER A 91 14.29 -28.66 21.00
C SER A 91 14.97 -30.00 20.74
N VAL A 92 14.97 -30.42 19.49
CA VAL A 92 15.45 -31.73 19.00
C VAL A 92 16.23 -31.53 17.69
N ASN A 93 16.96 -32.53 17.22
CA ASN A 93 17.68 -32.48 15.95
C ASN A 93 16.70 -32.57 14.79
N SER A 94 15.83 -33.59 14.82
CA SER A 94 14.71 -33.72 13.90
C SER A 94 13.46 -34.20 14.62
N LEU A 95 12.31 -33.90 14.03
CA LEU A 95 11.02 -34.44 14.44
C LEU A 95 10.34 -35.09 13.23
N THR A 96 10.01 -36.36 13.34
CA THR A 96 9.17 -37.07 12.36
C THR A 96 7.87 -37.52 13.01
N ILE A 97 6.73 -37.22 12.39
CA ILE A 97 5.42 -37.78 12.73
C ILE A 97 5.05 -38.75 11.63
N ASP A 98 4.99 -40.04 11.93
CA ASP A 98 4.72 -41.08 10.96
C ASP A 98 3.26 -41.07 10.50
N ALA A 99 3.00 -41.72 9.36
CA ALA A 99 1.64 -41.96 8.91
C ALA A 99 0.86 -42.74 9.99
N GLY A 100 -0.39 -42.33 10.25
CA GLY A 100 -1.20 -42.88 11.35
C GLY A 100 -0.87 -42.31 12.73
N ALA A 101 0.24 -41.57 12.89
CA ALA A 101 0.59 -40.91 14.14
C ALA A 101 0.01 -39.50 14.26
N GLN A 102 -0.01 -38.96 15.49
CA GLN A 102 -0.57 -37.65 15.77
C GLN A 102 0.33 -36.81 16.69
N LEU A 103 0.27 -35.50 16.55
CA LEU A 103 0.79 -34.52 17.51
C LEU A 103 -0.31 -33.52 17.81
N THR A 104 -0.58 -33.29 19.09
CA THR A 104 -1.58 -32.32 19.52
C THR A 104 -0.93 -31.16 20.27
N THR A 105 -1.54 -29.99 20.24
CA THR A 105 -1.25 -28.90 21.17
C THR A 105 -2.52 -28.50 21.89
N SER A 106 -2.41 -28.10 23.16
CA SER A 106 -3.56 -27.74 24.01
C SER A 106 -3.19 -26.63 25.00
N ASP A 107 -4.18 -26.10 25.72
CA ASP A 107 -4.06 -25.02 26.70
C ASP A 107 -3.54 -23.67 26.13
N LEU A 108 -3.86 -22.58 26.81
CA LEU A 108 -3.48 -21.24 26.36
C LEU A 108 -1.96 -21.05 26.33
N GLY A 109 -1.40 -20.75 25.15
CA GLY A 109 0.03 -20.50 25.00
C GLY A 109 0.51 -20.57 23.56
N THR A 110 1.81 -20.83 23.40
CA THR A 110 2.41 -21.15 22.10
C THR A 110 3.37 -22.31 22.29
N ALA A 111 3.11 -23.41 21.58
CA ALA A 111 4.06 -24.51 21.44
C ALA A 111 5.09 -24.14 20.37
N ASN A 112 6.37 -24.22 20.70
CA ASN A 112 7.48 -23.95 19.78
C ASN A 112 8.25 -25.24 19.52
N ILE A 113 8.45 -25.57 18.24
CA ILE A 113 9.26 -26.72 17.82
C ILE A 113 10.52 -26.17 17.15
N TYR A 114 11.66 -26.37 17.81
CA TYR A 114 13.00 -26.07 17.29
C TYR A 114 13.64 -27.38 16.84
N ALA A 115 13.77 -27.56 15.54
CA ALA A 115 14.43 -28.72 14.93
C ALA A 115 15.09 -28.32 13.61
N ASP A 116 16.13 -29.03 13.19
CA ASP A 116 16.78 -28.81 11.89
C ASP A 116 15.91 -29.36 10.75
N SER A 117 14.95 -30.24 11.06
CA SER A 117 13.93 -30.73 10.15
C SER A 117 12.70 -31.23 10.91
N VAL A 118 11.51 -30.82 10.47
CA VAL A 118 10.22 -31.34 10.93
C VAL A 118 9.51 -32.00 9.75
N ILE A 119 9.20 -33.28 9.84
CA ILE A 119 8.49 -34.05 8.83
C ILE A 119 7.14 -34.50 9.41
N ASN A 120 6.05 -34.11 8.78
CA ASN A 120 4.71 -34.57 9.14
C ASN A 120 4.13 -35.47 8.04
N ASN A 121 4.04 -36.77 8.32
CA ASN A 121 3.30 -37.73 7.50
C ASN A 121 1.95 -38.13 8.14
N GLY A 122 1.71 -37.73 9.39
CA GLY A 122 0.52 -38.02 10.17
C GLY A 122 -0.42 -36.82 10.29
N VAL A 123 -0.90 -36.56 11.51
CA VAL A 123 -1.83 -35.46 11.80
C VAL A 123 -1.27 -34.56 12.90
N ILE A 124 -1.15 -33.26 12.62
CA ILE A 124 -0.92 -32.24 13.64
C ILE A 124 -2.26 -31.56 13.93
N THR A 125 -2.66 -31.47 15.20
CA THR A 125 -3.86 -30.74 15.63
C THR A 125 -3.50 -29.69 16.66
N VAL A 126 -3.75 -28.42 16.33
CA VAL A 126 -3.55 -27.27 17.21
C VAL A 126 -4.91 -26.88 17.80
N ASN A 127 -5.15 -27.23 19.06
CA ASN A 127 -6.43 -26.92 19.69
C ASN A 127 -6.46 -25.47 20.17
N SER A 128 -7.54 -24.75 19.85
CA SER A 128 -7.79 -23.43 20.39
C SER A 128 -7.82 -23.45 21.93
N PRO A 129 -7.26 -22.45 22.62
CA PRO A 129 -6.67 -21.21 22.11
C PRO A 129 -5.14 -21.27 21.89
N ASN A 130 -4.56 -22.48 21.80
CA ASN A 130 -3.11 -22.64 21.65
C ASN A 130 -2.65 -22.31 20.23
N ARG A 131 -1.39 -21.91 20.07
CA ARG A 131 -0.72 -21.66 18.78
C ARG A 131 0.42 -22.64 18.60
N LEU A 132 0.79 -22.93 17.35
CA LEU A 132 1.97 -23.73 17.05
C LEU A 132 2.94 -22.91 16.20
N ALA A 133 4.20 -22.84 16.63
CA ALA A 133 5.28 -22.25 15.85
C ALA A 133 6.33 -23.31 15.53
N ILE A 134 6.48 -23.62 14.25
CA ILE A 134 7.54 -24.49 13.73
C ILE A 134 8.71 -23.59 13.33
N ARG A 135 9.78 -23.65 14.13
CA ARG A 135 10.97 -22.78 14.05
C ARG A 135 12.07 -23.35 13.14
N GLY A 136 11.85 -24.54 12.59
CA GLY A 136 12.74 -25.23 11.67
C GLY A 136 12.09 -25.44 10.29
N PRO A 137 12.86 -25.93 9.31
CA PRO A 137 12.31 -26.38 8.03
C PRO A 137 11.19 -27.39 8.23
N PHE A 138 10.07 -27.20 7.54
CA PHE A 138 8.87 -28.04 7.69
C PHE A 138 8.48 -28.74 6.40
N TYR A 139 8.28 -30.06 6.48
CA TYR A 139 7.84 -30.90 5.38
C TYR A 139 6.50 -31.52 5.72
N ASN A 140 5.42 -31.02 5.13
CA ASN A 140 4.06 -31.51 5.42
C ASN A 140 3.58 -32.42 4.30
N ASN A 141 3.46 -33.71 4.56
CA ASN A 141 2.85 -34.71 3.69
C ASN A 141 1.49 -35.20 4.23
N GLY A 142 1.20 -34.92 5.50
CA GLY A 142 -0.03 -35.31 6.20
C GLY A 142 -1.05 -34.18 6.32
N GLN A 143 -1.69 -34.09 7.49
CA GLN A 143 -2.70 -33.06 7.79
C GLN A 143 -2.24 -32.15 8.92
N VAL A 144 -2.54 -30.86 8.82
CA VAL A 144 -2.33 -29.87 9.88
C VAL A 144 -3.62 -29.10 10.09
N ASN A 145 -4.24 -29.31 11.25
CA ASN A 145 -5.51 -28.72 11.64
C ASN A 145 -5.29 -27.68 12.75
N PHE A 146 -5.67 -26.42 12.54
CA PHE A 146 -5.45 -25.31 13.47
C PHE A 146 -6.64 -24.35 13.51
N ALA A 147 -7.83 -24.91 13.77
CA ALA A 147 -9.07 -24.14 13.83
C ALA A 147 -9.05 -23.10 14.97
N TYR A 148 -9.44 -21.86 14.64
CA TYR A 148 -9.53 -20.72 15.57
C TYR A 148 -8.20 -20.34 16.24
N THR A 149 -7.08 -20.46 15.51
CA THR A 149 -5.74 -20.10 15.98
C THR A 149 -4.72 -19.92 14.85
N TYR A 150 -3.47 -19.64 15.23
CA TYR A 150 -2.33 -19.39 14.35
C TYR A 150 -1.41 -20.62 14.23
N LEU A 151 -1.03 -20.95 12.99
CA LEU A 151 0.15 -21.74 12.69
C LEU A 151 1.26 -20.82 12.16
N TYR A 152 2.43 -20.82 12.79
CA TYR A 152 3.60 -20.08 12.33
C TYR A 152 4.60 -21.01 11.65
N LEU A 153 4.93 -20.70 10.40
CA LEU A 153 6.01 -21.32 9.63
C LEU A 153 7.15 -20.29 9.47
N ASN A 154 8.31 -20.59 10.05
CA ASN A 154 9.39 -19.61 10.14
C ASN A 154 10.51 -19.80 9.13
N ASN A 155 10.69 -21.03 8.66
CA ASN A 155 11.81 -21.41 7.81
C ASN A 155 11.30 -22.10 6.55
N SER A 156 12.15 -22.10 5.54
CA SER A 156 11.88 -22.68 4.23
C SER A 156 11.27 -24.08 4.34
N SER A 157 10.23 -24.33 3.55
CA SER A 157 9.34 -25.47 3.73
C SER A 157 8.84 -26.01 2.39
N SER A 158 8.40 -27.28 2.40
CA SER A 158 7.78 -27.92 1.24
C SER A 158 6.59 -28.77 1.67
N HIS A 159 5.47 -28.62 0.99
CA HIS A 159 4.20 -29.18 1.43
C HIS A 159 3.48 -29.92 0.32
N ALA A 160 3.22 -31.20 0.54
CA ALA A 160 2.37 -32.05 -0.29
C ALA A 160 1.00 -32.34 0.36
N GLY A 161 0.90 -32.12 1.67
CA GLY A 161 -0.28 -32.38 2.50
C GLY A 161 -1.23 -31.19 2.62
N SER A 162 -2.07 -31.22 3.67
CA SER A 162 -3.15 -30.25 3.89
C SER A 162 -2.93 -29.35 5.10
N PHE A 163 -3.46 -28.12 5.00
CA PHE A 163 -3.56 -27.12 6.06
C PHE A 163 -5.02 -26.66 6.16
N THR A 164 -5.62 -26.80 7.34
CA THR A 164 -7.00 -26.34 7.58
C THR A 164 -7.07 -25.60 8.91
N GLY A 165 -7.51 -24.35 8.91
CA GLY A 165 -7.55 -23.57 10.15
C GLY A 165 -7.92 -22.11 9.93
N ASP A 166 -7.58 -21.27 10.90
CA ASP A 166 -7.89 -19.83 10.87
C ASP A 166 -6.76 -19.08 10.17
N THR A 167 -5.61 -18.87 10.84
CA THR A 167 -4.51 -18.08 10.24
C THR A 167 -3.26 -18.93 9.99
N LEU A 168 -2.83 -19.00 8.73
CA LEU A 168 -1.51 -19.50 8.33
C LEU A 168 -0.52 -18.33 8.19
N ARG A 169 0.52 -18.32 9.03
CA ARG A 169 1.46 -17.20 9.08
C ARG A 169 2.89 -17.61 8.79
N PHE A 170 3.50 -16.93 7.83
CA PHE A 170 4.93 -17.03 7.52
C PHE A 170 5.64 -15.89 8.26
N ASN A 171 6.57 -16.22 9.16
CA ASN A 171 7.13 -15.23 10.09
C ASN A 171 8.62 -15.44 10.36
N VAL A 172 9.47 -14.52 9.93
CA VAL A 172 10.88 -14.45 10.36
C VAL A 172 11.46 -13.06 10.09
N MET A 173 12.49 -12.70 10.87
CA MET A 173 13.38 -11.57 10.57
C MET A 173 14.79 -12.13 10.38
N GLY A 174 15.40 -11.91 9.21
CA GLY A 174 16.75 -12.40 8.93
C GLY A 174 16.97 -12.70 7.45
N THR A 175 17.04 -13.98 7.10
CA THR A 175 17.33 -14.47 5.75
C THR A 175 16.06 -14.81 4.98
N GLU A 176 16.10 -14.63 3.66
CA GLU A 176 15.03 -15.01 2.75
C GLU A 176 14.62 -16.49 2.93
N GLN A 177 13.32 -16.74 2.96
CA GLN A 177 12.74 -18.08 3.09
C GLN A 177 11.89 -18.43 1.88
N THR A 178 11.90 -19.71 1.50
CA THR A 178 11.08 -20.21 0.40
C THR A 178 10.11 -21.27 0.87
N HIS A 179 8.83 -21.10 0.55
CA HIS A 179 7.76 -22.03 0.90
C HIS A 179 7.12 -22.55 -0.39
N THR A 180 7.19 -23.86 -0.61
CA THR A 180 6.62 -24.50 -1.80
C THR A 180 5.44 -25.37 -1.44
N PHE A 181 4.28 -25.08 -2.00
CA PHE A 181 3.07 -25.88 -1.91
C PHE A 181 2.90 -26.67 -3.22
N GLN A 182 3.11 -27.97 -3.16
CA GLN A 182 3.13 -28.87 -4.31
C GLN A 182 1.73 -29.03 -4.93
N PRO A 183 1.61 -29.59 -6.16
CA PRO A 183 0.31 -29.76 -6.81
C PRO A 183 -0.73 -30.57 -6.03
N SER A 184 -0.30 -31.46 -5.12
CA SER A 184 -1.20 -32.23 -4.25
C SER A 184 -1.65 -31.49 -2.99
N SER A 185 -1.04 -30.36 -2.68
CA SER A 185 -1.30 -29.64 -1.43
C SER A 185 -2.68 -28.97 -1.45
N ILE A 186 -3.25 -28.85 -0.25
CA ILE A 186 -4.54 -28.20 -0.03
C ILE A 186 -4.40 -27.23 1.13
N ILE A 187 -4.77 -25.97 0.92
CA ILE A 187 -4.88 -24.95 1.96
C ILE A 187 -6.34 -24.51 2.01
N THR A 188 -6.94 -24.56 3.20
CA THR A 188 -8.28 -24.03 3.46
C THR A 188 -8.21 -23.27 4.78
N VAL A 189 -8.00 -21.96 4.70
CA VAL A 189 -7.80 -21.11 5.88
C VAL A 189 -8.64 -19.84 5.76
N ASP A 190 -8.81 -19.11 6.85
CA ASP A 190 -9.44 -17.79 6.79
C ASP A 190 -8.41 -16.78 6.25
N ASP A 191 -7.23 -16.72 6.89
CA ASP A 191 -6.19 -15.75 6.58
C ASP A 191 -4.82 -16.37 6.26
N ILE A 192 -4.15 -15.82 5.24
CA ILE A 192 -2.73 -16.06 4.97
C ILE A 192 -1.94 -14.77 5.21
N TYR A 193 -0.96 -14.84 6.12
CA TYR A 193 -0.11 -13.68 6.43
C TYR A 193 1.34 -13.95 6.07
N VAL A 194 1.85 -13.22 5.08
CA VAL A 194 3.22 -13.34 4.58
C VAL A 194 4.01 -12.12 5.06
N THR A 195 4.78 -12.29 6.14
CA THR A 195 5.67 -11.19 6.59
C THR A 195 6.81 -11.00 5.61
N GLN A 196 7.63 -9.96 5.82
CA GLN A 196 8.81 -9.64 5.01
C GLN A 196 9.70 -10.87 4.72
N ILE A 197 10.45 -10.83 3.61
CA ILE A 197 11.50 -11.79 3.21
C ILE A 197 11.05 -13.25 2.98
N HIS A 198 9.83 -13.45 2.45
CA HIS A 198 9.30 -14.77 2.10
C HIS A 198 8.93 -14.85 0.61
N THR A 199 9.30 -15.96 -0.01
CA THR A 199 8.86 -16.33 -1.36
C THR A 199 7.97 -17.56 -1.26
N ILE A 200 6.71 -17.43 -1.66
CA ILE A 200 5.72 -18.51 -1.59
C ILE A 200 5.31 -18.91 -3.00
N THR A 201 5.21 -20.22 -3.26
CA THR A 201 4.68 -20.75 -4.51
C THR A 201 3.53 -21.71 -4.23
N PHE A 202 2.35 -21.36 -4.70
CA PHE A 202 1.16 -22.21 -4.68
C PHE A 202 1.05 -22.97 -6.00
N SER A 203 1.21 -24.30 -5.95
CA SER A 203 0.93 -25.19 -7.10
C SER A 203 -0.29 -26.07 -6.92
N GLY A 204 -0.85 -26.14 -5.69
CA GLY A 204 -2.00 -26.96 -5.35
C GLY A 204 -3.32 -26.17 -5.32
N THR A 205 -4.20 -26.54 -4.39
CA THR A 205 -5.47 -25.84 -4.14
C THR A 205 -5.34 -24.93 -2.93
N VAL A 206 -5.77 -23.68 -3.06
CA VAL A 206 -5.81 -22.69 -1.97
C VAL A 206 -7.20 -22.06 -1.94
N THR A 207 -7.82 -22.07 -0.77
CA THR A 207 -9.03 -21.30 -0.48
C THR A 207 -8.74 -20.46 0.76
N ALA A 208 -8.85 -19.14 0.64
CA ALA A 208 -8.73 -18.21 1.76
C ALA A 208 -9.66 -17.00 1.62
N ASP A 209 -10.06 -16.43 2.75
CA ASP A 209 -10.80 -15.17 2.76
C ASP A 209 -9.83 -14.03 2.40
N SER A 210 -8.63 -14.02 2.99
CA SER A 210 -7.64 -12.99 2.68
C SER A 210 -6.19 -13.47 2.60
N ILE A 211 -5.38 -12.72 1.85
CA ILE A 211 -3.91 -12.79 1.91
C ILE A 211 -3.30 -11.39 2.09
N THR A 212 -2.38 -11.27 3.06
CA THR A 212 -1.55 -10.08 3.24
C THR A 212 -0.10 -10.37 2.87
N ILE A 213 0.51 -9.53 2.02
CA ILE A 213 1.88 -9.70 1.54
C ILE A 213 2.72 -8.47 1.86
N GLU A 214 3.63 -8.59 2.82
CA GLU A 214 4.52 -7.51 3.23
C GLU A 214 5.71 -7.29 2.28
N THR A 215 6.40 -6.16 2.47
CA THR A 215 7.55 -5.77 1.65
C THR A 215 8.65 -6.83 1.60
N ASN A 216 9.33 -6.92 0.45
CA ASN A 216 10.35 -7.93 0.15
C ASN A 216 9.84 -9.38 0.20
N SER A 217 8.52 -9.58 0.07
CA SER A 217 7.92 -10.90 -0.08
C SER A 217 7.14 -11.02 -1.38
N SER A 218 7.07 -12.24 -1.89
CA SER A 218 6.34 -12.57 -3.11
C SER A 218 5.48 -13.82 -2.92
N VAL A 219 4.32 -13.83 -3.58
CA VAL A 219 3.43 -14.99 -3.67
C VAL A 219 3.18 -15.27 -5.13
N THR A 220 3.46 -16.49 -5.56
CA THR A 220 3.27 -16.94 -6.94
C THR A 220 2.20 -18.02 -7.01
N GLU A 221 1.22 -17.82 -7.88
CA GLU A 221 0.34 -18.87 -8.38
C GLU A 221 1.00 -19.59 -9.55
N ALA A 222 1.37 -20.85 -9.35
CA ALA A 222 1.98 -21.65 -10.41
C ALA A 222 0.93 -22.07 -11.45
N SER A 223 1.36 -22.26 -12.70
CA SER A 223 0.46 -22.74 -13.76
C SER A 223 -0.22 -24.05 -13.36
N GLY A 224 -1.56 -24.06 -13.40
CA GLY A 224 -2.38 -25.22 -13.04
C GLY A 224 -2.78 -25.30 -11.56
N SER A 225 -2.39 -24.34 -10.72
CA SER A 225 -2.96 -24.19 -9.37
C SER A 225 -4.44 -23.81 -9.43
N ASN A 226 -5.15 -24.08 -8.34
CA ASN A 226 -6.53 -23.62 -8.13
C ASN A 226 -6.53 -22.73 -6.88
N VAL A 227 -6.42 -21.42 -7.07
CA VAL A 227 -6.31 -20.46 -5.97
C VAL A 227 -7.55 -19.58 -6.00
N ASP A 228 -8.26 -19.58 -4.89
CA ASP A 228 -9.47 -18.81 -4.63
C ASP A 228 -9.25 -17.99 -3.35
N ILE A 229 -8.90 -16.72 -3.53
CA ILE A 229 -8.62 -15.79 -2.44
C ILE A 229 -9.49 -14.55 -2.66
N SER A 230 -10.36 -14.25 -1.71
CA SER A 230 -11.36 -13.18 -1.88
C SER A 230 -10.71 -11.79 -1.84
N ASP A 231 -9.83 -11.53 -0.86
CA ASP A 231 -9.15 -10.25 -0.71
C ASP A 231 -7.62 -10.40 -0.74
N ILE A 232 -6.97 -9.63 -1.62
CA ILE A 232 -5.51 -9.50 -1.68
C ILE A 232 -5.10 -8.11 -1.18
N ILE A 233 -4.29 -8.10 -0.13
CA ILE A 233 -3.81 -6.88 0.55
C ILE A 233 -2.30 -6.80 0.42
N LEU A 234 -1.82 -5.81 -0.34
CA LEU A 234 -0.39 -5.58 -0.51
C LEU A 234 0.15 -4.60 0.55
N LYS A 235 1.25 -4.95 1.22
CA LYS A 235 1.97 -4.10 2.19
C LYS A 235 3.45 -3.94 1.79
N GLY A 236 3.64 -3.64 0.52
CA GLY A 236 4.90 -3.50 -0.20
C GLY A 236 5.37 -4.77 -0.92
N GLY A 237 4.59 -5.85 -0.87
CA GLY A 237 4.90 -7.15 -1.47
C GLY A 237 4.44 -7.30 -2.91
N GLU A 238 4.70 -8.47 -3.47
CA GLU A 238 4.40 -8.81 -4.87
C GLU A 238 3.46 -10.02 -4.99
N TYR A 239 2.42 -9.90 -5.82
CA TYR A 239 1.55 -11.01 -6.22
C TYR A 239 1.79 -11.40 -7.68
N ILE A 240 2.08 -12.67 -7.97
CA ILE A 240 2.46 -13.14 -9.31
C ILE A 240 1.45 -14.19 -9.77
N VAL A 241 0.69 -13.87 -10.82
CA VAL A 241 -0.39 -14.73 -11.34
C VAL A 241 -0.58 -14.50 -12.83
N GLY A 242 -1.00 -15.53 -13.57
CA GLY A 242 -1.15 -15.45 -15.03
C GLY A 242 -2.16 -14.39 -15.50
N SER A 243 -3.31 -14.30 -14.82
CA SER A 243 -4.34 -13.29 -15.02
C SER A 243 -5.12 -13.15 -13.72
N TYR A 244 -5.47 -11.94 -13.31
CA TYR A 244 -6.29 -11.71 -12.13
C TYR A 244 -7.53 -10.89 -12.47
N THR A 245 -8.68 -11.31 -11.95
CA THR A 245 -9.94 -10.59 -12.06
C THR A 245 -10.44 -10.28 -10.67
N ILE A 246 -10.62 -9.01 -10.36
CA ILE A 246 -11.30 -8.57 -9.15
C ILE A 246 -12.79 -8.59 -9.47
N ALA A 247 -13.54 -9.50 -8.87
CA ALA A 247 -14.97 -9.65 -9.14
C ALA A 247 -15.78 -8.51 -8.52
N THR A 248 -17.03 -8.37 -8.96
CA THR A 248 -17.94 -7.37 -8.38
C THR A 248 -18.15 -7.63 -6.89
N GLY A 249 -17.85 -6.62 -6.06
CA GLY A 249 -17.95 -6.69 -4.60
C GLY A 249 -16.64 -7.03 -3.90
N GLU A 250 -15.59 -7.41 -4.65
CA GLU A 250 -14.25 -7.66 -4.12
C GLU A 250 -13.38 -6.41 -4.19
N SER A 251 -12.29 -6.41 -3.41
CA SER A 251 -11.36 -5.30 -3.33
C SER A 251 -9.91 -5.74 -3.53
N PHE A 252 -9.13 -4.88 -4.19
CA PHE A 252 -7.68 -5.02 -4.31
C PHE A 252 -7.03 -3.76 -3.74
N THR A 253 -6.38 -3.90 -2.59
CA THR A 253 -5.97 -2.76 -1.77
C THR A 253 -4.51 -2.82 -1.33
N GLY A 254 -4.00 -1.69 -0.83
CA GLY A 254 -2.66 -1.61 -0.26
C GLY A 254 -1.60 -1.12 -1.23
N THR A 255 -0.33 -1.24 -0.86
CA THR A 255 0.82 -0.78 -1.64
C THR A 255 1.63 -1.98 -2.12
N GLY A 256 2.08 -2.02 -3.37
CA GLY A 256 2.91 -3.13 -3.87
C GLY A 256 2.76 -3.38 -5.37
N SER A 257 3.08 -4.60 -5.82
CA SER A 257 2.94 -4.97 -7.23
C SER A 257 2.08 -6.23 -7.43
N ILE A 258 1.41 -6.26 -8.58
CA ILE A 258 0.88 -7.48 -9.18
C ILE A 258 1.54 -7.71 -10.53
N GLN A 259 2.17 -8.87 -10.73
CA GLN A 259 2.70 -9.30 -12.01
C GLN A 259 1.64 -10.10 -12.75
N SER A 260 0.71 -9.37 -13.38
CA SER A 260 -0.41 -9.95 -14.12
C SER A 260 -1.07 -8.92 -15.03
N ASN A 261 -1.87 -9.41 -15.98
CA ASN A 261 -2.96 -8.60 -16.52
C ASN A 261 -4.07 -8.54 -15.49
N LEU A 262 -4.50 -7.32 -15.13
CA LEU A 262 -5.51 -7.06 -14.11
C LEU A 262 -6.82 -6.62 -14.76
N THR A 263 -7.89 -7.37 -14.52
CA THR A 263 -9.26 -6.96 -14.87
C THR A 263 -10.00 -6.56 -13.60
N ASN A 264 -10.54 -5.35 -13.56
CA ASN A 264 -11.22 -4.80 -12.39
C ASN A 264 -12.73 -4.65 -12.66
N ALA A 265 -13.53 -5.55 -12.09
CA ALA A 265 -14.99 -5.45 -12.01
C ALA A 265 -15.51 -5.10 -10.61
N GLY A 266 -14.61 -5.05 -9.61
CA GLY A 266 -14.83 -4.63 -8.22
C GLY A 266 -14.15 -3.29 -7.94
N THR A 267 -13.34 -3.21 -6.87
CA THR A 267 -12.64 -1.97 -6.50
C THR A 267 -11.13 -2.16 -6.45
N VAL A 268 -10.37 -1.27 -7.10
CA VAL A 268 -8.92 -1.11 -6.89
C VAL A 268 -8.72 0.17 -6.08
N SER A 269 -8.06 0.08 -4.94
CA SER A 269 -7.78 1.20 -4.03
C SER A 269 -6.31 1.15 -3.61
N PRO A 270 -5.41 1.88 -4.30
CA PRO A 270 -4.01 1.94 -3.89
C PRO A 270 -3.82 2.46 -2.47
N GLY A 271 -2.79 1.95 -1.80
CA GLY A 271 -2.43 2.32 -0.44
C GLY A 271 -3.28 1.69 0.68
N SER A 272 -2.83 1.90 1.92
CA SER A 272 -3.72 2.09 3.06
C SER A 272 -3.98 3.59 3.28
N SER A 273 -3.90 4.32 2.16
CA SER A 273 -4.13 5.75 2.00
C SER A 273 -3.06 6.65 2.65
N PRO A 274 -2.19 7.33 1.87
CA PRO A 274 -1.94 7.16 0.44
C PRO A 274 -1.01 5.95 0.11
N GLY A 275 -0.95 5.54 -1.16
CA GLY A 275 0.06 4.59 -1.65
C GLY A 275 -0.02 4.23 -3.14
N THR A 276 0.92 3.38 -3.59
CA THR A 276 1.00 2.95 -4.99
C THR A 276 0.74 1.46 -5.19
N ILE A 277 -0.10 1.13 -6.17
CA ILE A 277 -0.21 -0.23 -6.74
C ILE A 277 0.42 -0.22 -8.13
N THR A 278 1.31 -1.20 -8.39
CA THR A 278 1.89 -1.43 -9.71
C THR A 278 1.32 -2.68 -10.37
N VAL A 279 0.63 -2.51 -11.49
CA VAL A 279 0.21 -3.59 -12.39
C VAL A 279 1.29 -3.80 -13.44
N SER A 280 2.07 -4.86 -13.30
CA SER A 280 3.08 -5.28 -14.28
C SER A 280 2.45 -6.08 -15.42
N GLY A 281 1.52 -5.45 -16.14
CA GLY A 281 0.75 -6.00 -17.26
C GLY A 281 -0.26 -4.97 -17.77
N ASP A 282 -1.27 -5.45 -18.51
CA ASP A 282 -2.39 -4.62 -18.95
C ASP A 282 -3.42 -4.44 -17.81
N TYR A 283 -4.07 -3.28 -17.76
CA TYR A 283 -5.16 -2.98 -16.84
C TYR A 283 -6.47 -2.78 -17.60
N THR A 284 -7.53 -3.49 -17.21
CA THR A 284 -8.87 -3.33 -17.79
C THR A 284 -9.86 -2.98 -16.69
N GLN A 285 -10.39 -1.75 -16.72
CA GLN A 285 -11.47 -1.29 -15.86
C GLN A 285 -12.81 -1.63 -16.50
N GLU A 286 -13.56 -2.57 -15.93
CA GLU A 286 -14.89 -2.92 -16.44
C GLU A 286 -15.94 -1.87 -16.05
N ALA A 287 -17.15 -1.99 -16.64
CA ALA A 287 -18.25 -1.04 -16.41
C ALA A 287 -18.74 -1.01 -14.96
N SER A 288 -18.62 -2.11 -14.21
CA SER A 288 -18.96 -2.17 -12.78
C SER A 288 -17.79 -1.77 -11.88
N GLY A 289 -16.58 -1.73 -12.41
CA GLY A 289 -15.40 -1.54 -11.61
C GLY A 289 -15.20 -0.07 -11.20
N THR A 290 -14.53 0.10 -10.06
CA THR A 290 -14.14 1.40 -9.50
C THR A 290 -12.62 1.45 -9.30
N LEU A 291 -12.01 2.56 -9.72
CA LEU A 291 -10.70 2.98 -9.23
C LEU A 291 -10.90 4.04 -8.17
N ALA A 292 -10.53 3.75 -6.93
CA ALA A 292 -10.58 4.67 -5.80
C ALA A 292 -9.20 5.31 -5.58
N ILE A 293 -9.15 6.63 -5.43
CA ILE A 293 -7.93 7.42 -5.29
C ILE A 293 -8.11 8.45 -4.17
N GLU A 294 -7.18 8.51 -3.23
CA GLU A 294 -7.15 9.50 -2.17
C GLU A 294 -6.05 10.54 -2.39
N LEU A 295 -6.39 11.81 -2.16
CA LEU A 295 -5.49 12.96 -2.33
C LEU A 295 -5.26 13.68 -0.99
N GLY A 296 -4.00 13.78 -0.55
CA GLY A 296 -3.55 14.55 0.61
C GLY A 296 -2.42 15.54 0.31
N GLY A 297 -1.99 15.62 -0.96
CA GLY A 297 -0.93 16.49 -1.48
C GLY A 297 -0.57 16.07 -2.90
N THR A 298 0.45 16.68 -3.50
CA THR A 298 0.73 16.54 -4.94
C THR A 298 1.79 15.48 -5.28
N THR A 299 2.45 14.90 -4.27
CA THR A 299 3.48 13.86 -4.43
C THR A 299 2.85 12.46 -4.43
N PRO A 300 2.92 11.71 -5.55
CA PRO A 300 2.35 10.36 -5.61
C PRO A 300 3.05 9.43 -4.63
N ASP A 301 2.37 8.35 -4.23
CA ASP A 301 2.79 7.35 -3.25
C ASP A 301 2.77 7.85 -1.80
N THR A 302 3.31 9.04 -1.53
CA THR A 302 3.45 9.55 -0.15
C THR A 302 2.39 10.57 0.26
N GLU A 303 1.81 11.30 -0.69
CA GLU A 303 0.77 12.31 -0.42
C GLU A 303 -0.55 12.01 -1.14
N HIS A 304 -0.54 11.21 -2.21
CA HIS A 304 -1.76 10.75 -2.88
C HIS A 304 -1.58 9.37 -3.53
N ASP A 305 -2.72 8.70 -3.77
CA ASP A 305 -2.75 7.37 -4.38
C ASP A 305 -2.36 7.39 -5.86
N GLN A 306 -1.65 6.34 -6.27
CA GLN A 306 -1.32 6.14 -7.69
C GLN A 306 -1.51 4.69 -8.13
N LEU A 307 -2.14 4.51 -9.28
CA LEU A 307 -2.11 3.24 -10.02
C LEU A 307 -1.09 3.32 -11.16
N VAL A 308 -0.03 2.52 -11.08
CA VAL A 308 1.00 2.39 -12.11
C VAL A 308 0.72 1.15 -12.94
N VAL A 309 0.53 1.30 -14.25
CA VAL A 309 0.31 0.20 -15.19
C VAL A 309 1.50 0.16 -16.15
N THR A 310 2.17 -0.98 -16.32
CA THR A 310 3.32 -1.05 -17.25
C THR A 310 2.88 -1.30 -18.70
N GLY A 311 1.71 -1.92 -18.89
CA GLY A 311 1.07 -2.19 -20.18
C GLY A 311 0.02 -1.15 -20.59
N GLY A 312 -0.98 -1.58 -21.36
CA GLY A 312 -2.12 -0.75 -21.75
C GLY A 312 -3.20 -0.67 -20.68
N ALA A 313 -3.80 0.51 -20.51
CA ALA A 313 -4.99 0.74 -19.68
C ALA A 313 -6.24 0.89 -20.56
N THR A 314 -7.25 0.07 -20.33
CA THR A 314 -8.59 0.24 -20.90
C THR A 314 -9.52 0.75 -19.81
N LEU A 315 -9.98 2.00 -19.95
CA LEU A 315 -10.78 2.68 -18.93
C LEU A 315 -12.28 2.56 -19.23
N GLY A 316 -13.04 2.31 -18.16
CA GLY A 316 -14.49 2.21 -18.11
C GLY A 316 -14.97 2.51 -16.70
N GLY A 317 -16.21 2.16 -16.34
CA GLY A 317 -16.67 2.21 -14.94
C GLY A 317 -16.50 3.57 -14.26
N THR A 318 -16.12 3.56 -12.98
CA THR A 318 -16.06 4.77 -12.14
C THR A 318 -14.64 5.09 -11.70
N LEU A 319 -14.29 6.38 -11.76
CA LEU A 319 -13.20 6.96 -10.97
C LEU A 319 -13.82 7.61 -9.73
N GLU A 320 -13.40 7.17 -8.55
CA GLU A 320 -13.79 7.75 -7.27
C GLU A 320 -12.58 8.43 -6.63
N VAL A 321 -12.74 9.69 -6.24
CA VAL A 321 -11.67 10.48 -5.64
C VAL A 321 -12.16 11.07 -4.32
N THR A 322 -11.34 10.95 -3.28
CA THR A 322 -11.58 11.53 -1.96
C THR A 322 -10.37 12.32 -1.47
N LEU A 323 -10.58 13.24 -0.53
CA LEU A 323 -9.52 14.02 0.10
C LEU A 323 -9.14 13.38 1.44
N ILE A 324 -7.85 13.35 1.75
CA ILE A 324 -7.33 12.83 3.02
C ILE A 324 -7.43 13.95 4.07
N ASN A 325 -8.08 13.66 5.19
CA ASN A 325 -8.31 14.61 6.28
C ASN A 325 -8.97 15.92 5.76
N ASP A 326 -8.43 17.08 6.15
CA ASP A 326 -8.90 18.41 5.75
C ASP A 326 -8.04 19.02 4.62
N TYR A 327 -7.41 18.20 3.78
CA TYR A 327 -6.63 18.72 2.64
C TYR A 327 -7.55 19.51 1.70
N SER A 328 -7.20 20.77 1.41
CA SER A 328 -7.88 21.60 0.42
C SER A 328 -6.97 21.80 -0.80
N PRO A 329 -7.28 21.21 -1.96
CA PRO A 329 -6.49 21.40 -3.17
C PRO A 329 -6.46 22.87 -3.62
N GLU A 330 -5.28 23.37 -3.99
CA GLU A 330 -5.08 24.76 -4.40
C GLU A 330 -5.05 24.91 -5.93
N LEU A 331 -5.37 26.11 -6.43
CA LEU A 331 -5.31 26.41 -7.86
C LEU A 331 -3.94 26.05 -8.45
N GLY A 332 -3.94 25.23 -9.50
CA GLY A 332 -2.73 24.81 -10.19
C GLY A 332 -2.12 23.52 -9.63
N ASP A 333 -2.65 22.95 -8.55
CA ASP A 333 -2.26 21.62 -8.08
C ASP A 333 -2.50 20.58 -9.18
N ILE A 334 -1.56 19.64 -9.29
CA ILE A 334 -1.65 18.56 -10.29
C ILE A 334 -1.35 17.21 -9.64
N PHE A 335 -2.33 16.32 -9.67
CA PHE A 335 -2.24 14.96 -9.14
C PHE A 335 -2.09 13.98 -10.29
N THR A 336 -0.95 13.30 -10.39
CA THR A 336 -0.78 12.19 -11.35
C THR A 336 -1.29 10.91 -10.72
N ILE A 337 -2.54 10.56 -11.02
CA ILE A 337 -3.26 9.45 -10.37
C ILE A 337 -3.07 8.11 -11.09
N MET A 338 -2.72 8.15 -12.38
CA MET A 338 -2.36 6.94 -13.14
C MET A 338 -1.19 7.18 -14.06
N THR A 339 -0.36 6.15 -14.21
CA THR A 339 0.61 6.04 -15.32
C THR A 339 0.37 4.73 -16.08
N TYR A 340 0.59 4.73 -17.38
CA TYR A 340 0.36 3.58 -18.26
C TYR A 340 1.25 3.62 -19.50
N GLY A 341 1.48 2.47 -20.13
CA GLY A 341 2.18 2.39 -21.42
C GLY A 341 1.35 2.92 -22.60
N SER A 342 0.03 2.75 -22.54
CA SER A 342 -0.94 3.35 -23.47
C SER A 342 -2.34 3.38 -22.84
N VAL A 343 -3.27 4.16 -23.38
CA VAL A 343 -4.66 4.21 -22.88
C VAL A 343 -5.68 4.13 -24.01
N SER A 344 -6.82 3.51 -23.70
CA SER A 344 -8.03 3.56 -24.50
C SER A 344 -9.27 3.67 -23.60
N GLY A 345 -10.38 4.17 -24.15
CA GLY A 345 -11.60 4.41 -23.38
C GLY A 345 -11.49 5.62 -22.44
N SER A 346 -12.46 5.72 -21.53
CA SER A 346 -12.55 6.73 -20.48
C SER A 346 -13.43 6.19 -19.36
N PHE A 347 -13.27 6.70 -18.14
CA PHE A 347 -14.24 6.44 -17.07
C PHE A 347 -15.64 6.88 -17.53
N ALA A 348 -16.65 6.07 -17.25
CA ALA A 348 -18.05 6.36 -17.56
C ALA A 348 -18.64 7.37 -16.57
N SER A 349 -18.14 7.37 -15.34
CA SER A 349 -18.49 8.33 -14.28
C SER A 349 -17.26 8.72 -13.46
N THR A 350 -17.26 9.95 -12.98
CA THR A 350 -16.27 10.48 -12.03
C THR A 350 -16.99 11.00 -10.80
N SER A 351 -16.65 10.47 -9.63
CA SER A 351 -17.04 11.02 -8.33
C SER A 351 -15.85 11.80 -7.78
N LEU A 352 -15.91 13.13 -7.86
CA LEU A 352 -14.82 14.01 -7.43
C LEU A 352 -15.26 14.81 -6.20
N PRO A 353 -14.34 15.10 -5.26
CA PRO A 353 -14.67 15.88 -4.08
C PRO A 353 -14.97 17.33 -4.48
N THR A 354 -15.78 18.02 -3.68
CA THR A 354 -16.04 19.45 -3.88
C THR A 354 -14.79 20.25 -3.55
N LEU A 355 -14.43 21.18 -4.42
CA LEU A 355 -13.33 22.13 -4.21
C LEU A 355 -13.84 23.44 -3.60
N ASP A 356 -12.92 24.26 -3.11
CA ASP A 356 -13.25 25.61 -2.65
C ASP A 356 -13.91 26.44 -3.78
N PRO A 357 -14.79 27.40 -3.44
CA PRO A 357 -15.49 28.21 -4.43
C PRO A 357 -14.53 28.90 -5.41
N GLY A 358 -14.85 28.84 -6.70
CA GLY A 358 -14.01 29.39 -7.77
C GLY A 358 -12.96 28.40 -8.31
N LEU A 359 -12.97 27.15 -7.86
CA LEU A 359 -12.14 26.06 -8.38
C LEU A 359 -12.99 24.94 -8.97
N LYS A 360 -12.44 24.26 -9.97
CA LYS A 360 -12.99 23.04 -10.58
C LYS A 360 -11.88 22.03 -10.86
N TRP A 361 -12.29 20.78 -11.04
CA TRP A 361 -11.40 19.73 -11.53
C TRP A 361 -11.29 19.76 -13.06
N GLY A 362 -10.06 19.92 -13.54
CA GLY A 362 -9.64 19.53 -14.88
C GLY A 362 -9.18 18.07 -14.90
N VAL A 363 -9.62 17.31 -15.91
CA VAL A 363 -9.16 15.93 -16.13
C VAL A 363 -8.34 15.88 -17.40
N SER A 364 -7.06 15.55 -17.27
CA SER A 364 -6.13 15.43 -18.39
C SER A 364 -5.77 13.97 -18.64
N LEU A 365 -6.26 13.42 -19.75
CA LEU A 365 -5.94 12.06 -20.20
C LEU A 365 -4.85 12.12 -21.27
N GLY A 366 -3.59 12.00 -20.86
CA GLY A 366 -2.43 11.95 -21.76
C GLY A 366 -2.18 10.56 -22.34
N SER A 367 -1.21 10.44 -23.24
CA SER A 367 -0.85 9.16 -23.86
C SER A 367 -0.26 8.13 -22.90
N THR A 368 0.33 8.58 -21.78
CA THR A 368 1.00 7.71 -20.79
C THR A 368 0.67 8.06 -19.32
N THR A 369 -0.14 9.09 -19.08
CA THR A 369 -0.49 9.53 -17.73
C THR A 369 -1.90 10.11 -17.70
N MET A 370 -2.61 9.87 -16.61
CA MET A 370 -3.85 10.55 -16.28
C MET A 370 -3.63 11.47 -15.08
N ARG A 371 -4.10 12.72 -15.19
CA ARG A 371 -3.89 13.74 -14.18
C ARG A 371 -5.21 14.43 -13.83
N LEU A 372 -5.38 14.74 -12.55
CA LEU A 372 -6.36 15.70 -12.06
C LEU A 372 -5.64 17.02 -11.85
N ILE A 373 -6.24 18.11 -12.30
CA ILE A 373 -5.69 19.46 -12.23
C ILE A 373 -6.72 20.32 -11.52
N VAL A 374 -6.30 21.11 -10.55
CA VAL A 374 -7.17 22.13 -9.97
C VAL A 374 -7.11 23.36 -10.86
N GLU A 375 -8.23 23.68 -11.48
CA GLU A 375 -8.38 24.81 -12.41
C GLU A 375 -9.29 25.87 -11.81
N ALA A 376 -9.17 27.09 -12.32
CA ALA A 376 -10.12 28.15 -12.01
C ALA A 376 -11.50 27.82 -12.61
N ASP A 377 -12.55 27.93 -11.80
CA ASP A 377 -13.94 27.83 -12.22
C ASP A 377 -14.56 29.23 -12.35
N GLY A 378 -14.74 29.68 -13.59
CA GLY A 378 -15.24 31.01 -13.90
C GLY A 378 -14.23 31.87 -14.66
N GLY A 379 -14.48 33.17 -14.65
CA GLY A 379 -13.72 34.18 -15.35
C GLY A 379 -12.49 34.71 -14.61
N SER A 380 -11.80 35.67 -15.22
CA SER A 380 -10.66 36.37 -14.64
C SER A 380 -10.76 37.88 -14.80
N ILE A 381 -10.19 38.61 -13.83
CA ILE A 381 -10.02 40.05 -13.83
C ILE A 381 -8.56 40.35 -13.53
N SER A 382 -7.91 41.09 -14.42
CA SER A 382 -6.50 41.47 -14.30
C SER A 382 -6.25 42.90 -14.74
N GLY A 383 -5.19 43.49 -14.19
CA GLY A 383 -4.76 44.86 -14.48
C GLY A 383 -3.56 45.24 -13.63
N GLU A 384 -3.28 46.53 -13.56
CA GLU A 384 -2.20 47.07 -12.74
C GLU A 384 -2.73 48.13 -11.75
N VAL A 385 -2.26 48.08 -10.51
CA VAL A 385 -2.39 49.21 -9.59
C VAL A 385 -1.16 50.10 -9.72
N THR A 386 -1.34 51.33 -10.19
CA THR A 386 -0.25 52.33 -10.20
C THR A 386 -0.39 53.22 -8.98
N TYR A 387 0.61 53.16 -8.10
CA TYR A 387 0.67 53.99 -6.91
C TYR A 387 1.52 55.24 -7.16
N THR A 388 1.03 56.45 -6.85
CA THR A 388 1.85 57.68 -6.99
C THR A 388 2.07 58.46 -5.70
N GLY A 389 1.69 57.86 -4.58
CA GLY A 389 1.89 58.45 -3.25
C GLY A 389 3.31 58.29 -2.71
N SER A 390 3.45 58.63 -1.43
CA SER A 390 4.74 58.81 -0.73
C SER A 390 5.09 57.67 0.22
N HIS A 391 4.24 56.65 0.36
CA HIS A 391 4.46 55.49 1.25
C HIS A 391 5.35 54.39 0.63
N GLY A 392 6.04 54.67 -0.47
CA GLY A 392 7.01 53.75 -1.07
C GLY A 392 6.34 52.58 -1.79
N THR A 393 6.89 51.37 -1.61
CA THR A 393 6.43 50.16 -2.30
C THR A 393 5.76 49.16 -1.36
N ASN A 394 4.99 49.66 -0.39
CA ASN A 394 4.24 48.77 0.52
C ASN A 394 3.28 47.88 -0.28
N PRO A 395 2.97 46.65 0.20
CA PRO A 395 1.99 45.79 -0.43
C PRO A 395 0.62 46.48 -0.56
N ILE A 396 -0.11 46.12 -1.61
CA ILE A 396 -1.47 46.60 -1.87
C ILE A 396 -2.41 45.40 -1.85
N SER A 397 -3.49 45.49 -1.11
CA SER A 397 -4.59 44.53 -1.15
C SER A 397 -5.58 44.94 -2.25
N VAL A 398 -5.83 44.04 -3.20
CA VAL A 398 -6.85 44.20 -4.26
C VAL A 398 -8.06 43.34 -3.91
N GLY A 399 -9.21 43.96 -3.72
CA GLY A 399 -10.46 43.30 -3.35
C GLY A 399 -11.52 43.32 -4.46
N LEU A 400 -12.25 42.21 -4.60
CA LEU A 400 -13.49 42.11 -5.38
C LEU A 400 -14.70 42.30 -4.48
N PHE A 401 -15.69 43.05 -4.97
CA PHE A 401 -16.90 43.37 -4.23
C PHE A 401 -18.12 43.15 -5.11
N THR A 402 -19.16 42.51 -4.59
CA THR A 402 -20.47 42.45 -5.27
C THR A 402 -21.31 43.70 -5.01
N ASN A 403 -20.93 44.51 -4.02
CA ASN A 403 -21.51 45.79 -3.66
C ASN A 403 -20.39 46.71 -3.12
N PRO A 404 -20.19 47.94 -3.63
CA PRO A 404 -19.12 48.84 -3.17
C PRO A 404 -19.19 49.22 -1.69
N ASN A 405 -20.35 49.03 -1.04
CA ASN A 405 -20.54 49.29 0.40
C ASN A 405 -20.46 48.01 1.25
N GLY A 406 -20.19 46.86 0.65
CA GLY A 406 -20.04 45.58 1.34
C GLY A 406 -18.59 45.25 1.66
N ALA A 407 -18.38 44.14 2.35
CA ALA A 407 -17.06 43.54 2.48
C ALA A 407 -16.62 42.92 1.13
N PRO A 408 -15.32 42.82 0.86
CA PRO A 408 -14.84 42.11 -0.31
C PRO A 408 -15.24 40.63 -0.23
N VAL A 409 -15.63 40.07 -1.37
CA VAL A 409 -15.90 38.63 -1.53
C VAL A 409 -14.62 37.85 -1.83
N HIS A 410 -13.56 38.53 -2.27
CA HIS A 410 -12.24 37.97 -2.50
C HIS A 410 -11.19 39.09 -2.39
N THR A 411 -10.01 38.80 -1.83
CA THR A 411 -8.91 39.77 -1.70
C THR A 411 -7.59 39.08 -1.98
N ILE A 412 -6.70 39.74 -2.71
CA ILE A 412 -5.31 39.31 -2.90
C ILE A 412 -4.35 40.43 -2.50
N ASP A 413 -3.19 40.08 -1.96
CA ASP A 413 -2.11 41.03 -1.69
C ASP A 413 -1.08 40.99 -2.82
N VAL A 414 -0.75 42.14 -3.37
CA VAL A 414 0.26 42.29 -4.42
C VAL A 414 1.42 43.15 -3.92
N GLY A 415 2.64 42.66 -4.14
CA GLY A 415 3.87 43.40 -3.89
C GLY A 415 4.48 43.91 -5.20
N SER A 416 5.24 45.00 -5.11
CA SER A 416 6.05 45.47 -6.23
C SER A 416 7.38 46.03 -5.76
N ALA A 417 8.40 45.97 -6.63
CA ALA A 417 9.68 46.67 -6.44
C ALA A 417 9.66 48.08 -7.07
N THR A 418 8.59 48.41 -7.79
CA THR A 418 8.32 49.71 -8.39
C THR A 418 6.98 50.22 -7.84
N SER A 419 6.50 51.36 -8.34
CA SER A 419 5.18 51.87 -7.99
C SER A 419 4.05 51.30 -8.88
N VAL A 420 4.28 50.19 -9.57
CA VAL A 420 3.29 49.50 -10.43
C VAL A 420 3.13 48.07 -9.95
N TYR A 421 1.91 47.67 -9.64
CA TYR A 421 1.57 46.41 -8.99
C TYR A 421 0.63 45.62 -9.90
N PRO A 422 1.14 44.70 -10.73
CA PRO A 422 0.29 43.84 -11.54
C PRO A 422 -0.51 42.90 -10.63
N TYR A 423 -1.79 42.70 -10.96
CA TYR A 423 -2.67 41.80 -10.24
C TYR A 423 -3.51 40.97 -11.21
N SER A 424 -3.87 39.76 -10.79
CA SER A 424 -4.74 38.86 -11.54
C SER A 424 -5.55 38.03 -10.57
N ILE A 425 -6.87 38.05 -10.74
CA ILE A 425 -7.84 37.33 -9.93
C ILE A 425 -8.60 36.42 -10.88
N VAL A 426 -8.60 35.12 -10.61
CA VAL A 426 -9.15 34.09 -11.50
C VAL A 426 -10.19 33.25 -10.75
N GLY A 427 -11.02 32.50 -11.46
CA GLY A 427 -12.05 31.67 -10.84
C GLY A 427 -13.24 32.49 -10.33
N ILE A 428 -13.51 33.62 -11.00
CA ILE A 428 -14.57 34.54 -10.60
C ILE A 428 -15.88 34.03 -11.22
N PRO A 429 -16.91 33.69 -10.42
CA PRO A 429 -18.19 33.25 -10.96
C PRO A 429 -18.85 34.30 -11.86
N ASP A 430 -19.82 33.88 -12.68
CA ASP A 430 -20.65 34.81 -13.45
C ASP A 430 -21.35 35.81 -12.51
N GLY A 431 -21.17 37.10 -12.76
CA GLY A 431 -21.61 38.14 -11.84
C GLY A 431 -21.10 39.54 -12.19
N SER A 432 -21.53 40.52 -11.41
CA SER A 432 -21.05 41.90 -11.51
C SER A 432 -20.20 42.24 -10.29
N TYR A 433 -18.98 42.69 -10.53
CA TYR A 433 -17.97 42.91 -9.49
C TYR A 433 -17.38 44.31 -9.59
N TYR A 434 -17.11 44.92 -8.44
CA TYR A 434 -16.35 46.15 -8.31
C TYR A 434 -14.98 45.81 -7.74
N ILE A 435 -13.94 46.50 -8.19
CA ILE A 435 -12.55 46.22 -7.79
C ILE A 435 -12.01 47.42 -7.04
N GLY A 436 -11.49 47.21 -5.83
CA GLY A 436 -10.85 48.23 -5.01
C GLY A 436 -9.42 47.85 -4.66
N ALA A 437 -8.54 48.83 -4.53
CA ALA A 437 -7.16 48.65 -4.08
C ALA A 437 -6.92 49.47 -2.81
N LEU A 438 -6.33 48.83 -1.80
CA LEU A 438 -6.01 49.40 -0.48
C LEU A 438 -4.52 49.21 -0.20
N MET A 439 -3.81 50.28 0.15
CA MET A 439 -2.51 50.17 0.81
C MET A 439 -2.73 50.27 2.32
N ASP A 440 -2.84 49.11 2.97
CA ASP A 440 -3.03 49.01 4.41
C ASP A 440 -1.72 49.35 5.15
N LEU A 441 -1.71 50.47 5.86
CA LEU A 441 -0.52 50.98 6.55
C LEU A 441 -0.48 50.54 8.01
N ASN A 442 -1.61 50.11 8.57
CA ASN A 442 -1.74 49.79 9.99
C ASN A 442 -2.05 48.30 10.29
N GLY A 443 -2.29 47.50 9.25
CA GLY A 443 -2.47 46.05 9.27
C GLY A 443 -3.88 45.58 9.62
N ASN A 444 -4.88 46.47 9.62
CA ASN A 444 -6.26 46.14 10.01
C ASN A 444 -7.15 45.68 8.83
N HIS A 445 -6.63 45.73 7.59
CA HIS A 445 -7.32 45.42 6.34
C HIS A 445 -8.62 46.21 6.11
N GLN A 446 -8.71 47.42 6.66
CA GLN A 446 -9.86 48.31 6.50
C GLN A 446 -9.39 49.69 6.04
N PRO A 447 -10.03 50.27 5.00
CA PRO A 447 -9.63 51.59 4.52
C PRO A 447 -9.87 52.65 5.60
N ASP A 448 -8.77 53.19 6.15
CA ASP A 448 -8.81 54.32 7.08
C ASP A 448 -8.62 55.68 6.36
N PRO A 449 -9.04 56.82 6.96
CA PRO A 449 -8.95 58.13 6.32
C PRO A 449 -7.54 58.56 5.90
N ASP A 450 -6.51 57.97 6.50
CA ASP A 450 -5.08 58.20 6.23
C ASP A 450 -4.45 57.15 5.31
N GLU A 451 -5.22 56.17 4.82
CA GLU A 451 -4.73 55.11 3.96
C GLU A 451 -5.08 55.35 2.47
N PRO A 452 -4.14 55.08 1.56
CA PRO A 452 -4.43 55.08 0.13
C PRO A 452 -5.47 54.01 -0.23
N PHE A 453 -6.63 54.45 -0.73
CA PHE A 453 -7.68 53.58 -1.24
C PHE A 453 -8.30 54.14 -2.52
N ALA A 454 -8.49 53.29 -3.52
CA ALA A 454 -9.12 53.68 -4.78
C ALA A 454 -9.97 52.53 -5.39
N TRP A 455 -11.03 52.92 -6.09
CA TRP A 455 -11.84 52.02 -6.90
C TRP A 455 -11.39 52.01 -8.35
N TYR A 456 -11.52 50.86 -9.01
CA TYR A 456 -11.52 50.80 -10.46
C TYR A 456 -12.65 51.65 -11.04
N SER A 457 -12.27 52.54 -11.96
CA SER A 457 -13.19 53.41 -12.70
C SER A 457 -12.51 53.90 -13.98
N LEU A 458 -13.30 54.30 -15.00
CA LEU A 458 -12.74 54.80 -16.28
C LEU A 458 -12.04 56.15 -16.15
N THR A 459 -12.29 56.86 -15.05
CA THR A 459 -11.67 58.16 -14.76
C THR A 459 -11.32 58.16 -13.28
N PRO A 460 -10.03 58.32 -12.92
CA PRO A 460 -9.59 58.29 -11.51
C PRO A 460 -10.44 59.19 -10.61
N GLY A 461 -10.89 58.63 -9.47
CA GLY A 461 -11.74 59.31 -8.50
C GLY A 461 -13.23 59.42 -8.88
N SER A 462 -13.67 58.82 -9.98
CA SER A 462 -15.10 58.73 -10.33
C SER A 462 -15.79 57.55 -9.63
N ALA A 463 -17.10 57.41 -9.84
CA ALA A 463 -17.87 56.32 -9.25
C ALA A 463 -17.32 54.95 -9.69
N PRO A 464 -17.32 53.93 -8.80
CA PRO A 464 -16.78 52.62 -9.11
C PRO A 464 -17.54 51.99 -10.28
N LEU A 465 -16.80 51.45 -11.25
CA LEU A 465 -17.37 50.76 -12.40
C LEU A 465 -17.42 49.25 -12.14
N ALA A 466 -18.57 48.64 -12.41
CA ALA A 466 -18.71 47.19 -12.33
C ALA A 466 -18.09 46.52 -13.57
N VAL A 467 -17.31 45.47 -13.35
CA VAL A 467 -16.86 44.50 -14.35
C VAL A 467 -17.82 43.30 -14.32
N VAL A 468 -18.32 42.90 -15.48
CA VAL A 468 -19.33 41.84 -15.60
C VAL A 468 -18.67 40.58 -16.17
N ILE A 469 -18.50 39.58 -15.32
CA ILE A 469 -18.07 38.24 -15.73
C ILE A 469 -19.29 37.48 -16.22
N SER A 470 -19.19 36.92 -17.42
CA SER A 470 -20.22 36.04 -17.97
C SER A 470 -19.57 34.95 -18.81
N GLY A 471 -20.20 33.77 -18.93
CA GLY A 471 -19.66 32.68 -19.77
C GLY A 471 -19.35 33.02 -21.24
N ALA A 472 -19.82 34.17 -21.77
CA ALA A 472 -19.46 34.67 -23.10
C ALA A 472 -18.21 35.60 -23.11
N THR A 473 -17.91 36.25 -21.99
CA THR A 473 -16.73 37.10 -21.76
C THR A 473 -16.18 36.81 -20.36
N PRO A 474 -15.53 35.66 -20.18
CA PRO A 474 -15.06 35.24 -18.86
C PRO A 474 -13.85 36.08 -18.41
N ASP A 475 -13.01 36.55 -19.32
CA ASP A 475 -11.75 37.18 -18.98
C ASP A 475 -11.73 38.68 -19.29
N HIS A 476 -11.28 39.47 -18.32
CA HIS A 476 -11.14 40.91 -18.39
C HIS A 476 -9.71 41.32 -18.03
N THR A 477 -9.06 42.01 -18.96
CA THR A 477 -7.74 42.62 -18.78
C THR A 477 -7.86 44.14 -18.72
N ASP A 478 -6.75 44.81 -18.40
CA ASP A 478 -6.66 46.29 -18.41
C ASP A 478 -7.62 46.97 -17.41
N ILE A 479 -7.90 46.29 -16.29
CA ILE A 479 -8.69 46.82 -15.18
C ILE A 479 -7.75 47.60 -14.25
N ASP A 480 -7.17 48.69 -14.75
CA ASP A 480 -6.12 49.42 -14.05
C ASP A 480 -6.66 50.38 -12.98
N ILE A 481 -5.97 50.47 -11.84
CA ILE A 481 -6.35 51.32 -10.72
C ILE A 481 -5.22 52.33 -10.45
N GLN A 482 -5.57 53.61 -10.47
CA GLN A 482 -4.68 54.66 -9.99
C GLN A 482 -4.90 54.83 -8.48
N LEU A 483 -3.86 54.58 -7.69
CA LEU A 483 -3.88 54.72 -6.24
C LEU A 483 -3.00 55.89 -5.82
N ASP A 484 -3.55 56.81 -5.03
CA ASP A 484 -2.85 58.01 -4.58
C ASP A 484 -3.04 58.19 -3.06
N ASP A 485 -2.15 58.96 -2.43
CA ASP A 485 -2.31 59.32 -1.01
C ASP A 485 -3.61 60.12 -0.80
N PRO A 486 -4.35 59.88 0.30
CA PRO A 486 -5.56 60.63 0.59
C PRO A 486 -5.22 62.13 0.74
N ILE A 487 -6.02 62.99 0.09
CA ILE A 487 -5.85 64.44 0.20
C ILE A 487 -6.30 64.89 1.59
N MET A 488 -5.34 65.00 2.51
CA MET A 488 -5.53 65.63 3.80
C MET A 488 -5.71 67.14 3.59
N ASN A 489 -6.96 67.60 3.46
CA ASN A 489 -7.28 69.02 3.47
C ASN A 489 -6.93 69.61 4.85
N PHE A 490 -5.69 70.09 5.00
CA PHE A 490 -5.31 70.94 6.11
C PHE A 490 -6.06 72.27 5.98
N ILE A 491 -7.17 72.42 6.70
CA ILE A 491 -7.74 73.74 6.96
C ILE A 491 -6.83 74.38 8.02
N PRO A 492 -6.04 75.42 7.72
CA PRO A 492 -5.26 76.09 8.76
C PRO A 492 -6.24 76.74 9.75
N LEU A 493 -6.16 76.34 11.01
CA LEU A 493 -6.87 76.98 12.12
C LEU A 493 -6.36 78.42 12.24
N ILE A 494 -7.12 79.40 11.73
CA ILE A 494 -6.89 80.81 12.04
C ILE A 494 -7.35 81.04 13.48
N VAL A 495 -6.43 80.99 14.42
CA VAL A 495 -6.65 81.53 15.77
C VAL A 495 -6.64 83.05 15.65
N ARG A 496 -7.76 83.69 16.00
CA ARG A 496 -7.86 85.15 16.13
C ARG A 496 -7.20 85.64 17.39
#